data_AF-A0A183KGI5-F1
#
_entry.id   AF-A0A183KGI5-F1
#
_cell.length_a   1.000
_cell.length_b   1.000
_cell.length_c   1.000
_cell.angle_alpha   90.00
_cell.angle_beta   90.00
_cell.angle_gamma   90.00
#
_symmetry.space_group_name_H-M   'P 1'
#
loop_
_entity.id
_entity.type
_entity.pdbx_description
1 polymer ?
#
loop_
_entity_poly.entity_id
_entity_poly.type
_entity_poly.pdbx_seq_one_letter_code
_entity_poly.pdbx_strand_id
1 'polypeptide(L)'
;MGFAPSECKVLLQDWQDSNPVLTLDGEQIEVFEKFVYLGNCISAGGGVSDEINACTVKARVAYANLWRFRDVSLAVKGRIYNASVRAVLLYACETSPLGVEDVRRLCV
;
A
#
# COMPACT_ATOMS: atom_id res chain seq x y z
N MET A 1 -30.86 -1.74 -0.32
CA MET A 1 -29.69 -2.60 -0.09
C MET A 1 -29.14 -2.20 1.26
N GLY A 2 -29.23 -3.08 2.25
CA GLY A 2 -28.57 -2.92 3.55
C GLY A 2 -27.56 -4.04 3.68
N PHE A 3 -26.35 -3.74 4.13
CA PHE A 3 -25.35 -4.75 4.46
C PHE A 3 -25.61 -5.20 5.90
N ALA A 4 -25.52 -6.50 6.17
CA ALA A 4 -25.55 -6.99 7.54
C ALA A 4 -24.26 -6.56 8.26
N PRO A 5 -24.30 -6.12 9.53
CA PRO A 5 -23.09 -5.71 10.26
C PRO A 5 -22.01 -6.79 10.32
N SER A 6 -22.41 -8.06 10.38
CA SER A 6 -21.53 -9.23 10.35
C SER A 6 -20.76 -9.42 9.02
N GLU A 7 -21.24 -8.83 7.93
CA GLU A 7 -20.58 -8.84 6.62
C GLU A 7 -19.72 -7.58 6.39
N CYS A 8 -19.88 -6.57 7.24
CA CYS A 8 -19.12 -5.33 7.15
C CYS A 8 -17.80 -5.44 7.89
N LYS A 9 -16.74 -4.93 7.24
CA LYS A 9 -15.40 -4.78 7.80
C LYS A 9 -14.87 -3.43 7.33
N VAL A 10 -14.27 -2.67 8.22
CA VAL A 10 -13.85 -1.29 7.92
C VAL A 10 -12.36 -1.14 8.22
N LEU A 11 -11.63 -0.43 7.38
CA LEU A 11 -10.30 0.08 7.72
C LEU A 11 -10.42 1.60 7.87
N LEU A 12 -9.91 2.13 8.99
CA LEU A 12 -9.90 3.56 9.27
C LEU A 12 -8.51 4.12 9.03
N GLN A 13 -8.39 5.12 8.16
CA GLN A 13 -7.14 5.84 7.93
C GLN A 13 -7.07 7.11 8.76
N ASP A 14 -5.89 7.40 9.31
CA ASP A 14 -5.58 8.63 10.08
C ASP A 14 -6.51 8.86 11.29
N TRP A 15 -7.06 7.79 11.86
CA TRP A 15 -7.91 7.86 13.04
C TRP A 15 -7.07 8.13 14.30
N GLN A 16 -7.55 9.04 15.16
CA GLN A 16 -6.75 9.49 16.32
C GLN A 16 -6.87 8.58 17.55
N ASP A 17 -7.93 7.79 17.70
CA ASP A 17 -8.04 6.85 18.81
C ASP A 17 -7.34 5.53 18.50
N SER A 18 -6.66 4.96 19.50
CA SER A 18 -5.99 3.66 19.32
C SER A 18 -6.95 2.47 19.24
N ASN A 19 -8.26 2.68 19.49
CA ASN A 19 -9.26 1.62 19.46
C ASN A 19 -10.68 2.15 19.11
N PRO A 20 -10.91 2.54 17.85
CA PRO A 20 -12.23 3.03 17.42
C PRO A 20 -13.28 1.92 17.49
N VAL A 21 -14.35 2.17 18.24
CA VAL A 21 -15.54 1.30 18.25
C VAL A 21 -16.55 1.85 17.24
N LEU A 22 -16.68 1.17 16.11
CA LEU A 22 -17.71 1.48 15.11
C LEU A 22 -18.93 0.59 15.33
N THR A 23 -20.12 1.19 15.26
CA THR A 23 -21.39 0.45 15.32
C THR A 23 -22.22 0.70 14.06
N LEU A 24 -22.84 -0.35 13.54
CA LEU A 24 -23.83 -0.31 12.47
C LEU A 24 -25.07 -1.04 12.94
N ASP A 25 -26.22 -0.38 12.90
CA ASP A 25 -27.50 -0.88 13.44
C ASP A 25 -27.42 -1.38 14.90
N GLY A 26 -26.51 -0.80 15.70
CA GLY A 26 -26.31 -1.15 17.11
C GLY A 26 -25.35 -2.33 17.35
N GLU A 27 -24.85 -2.98 16.30
CA GLU A 27 -23.83 -4.03 16.38
C GLU A 27 -22.43 -3.45 16.10
N GLN A 28 -21.40 -3.96 16.79
CA GLN A 28 -20.02 -3.53 16.56
C GLN A 28 -19.47 -4.13 15.25
N ILE A 29 -18.81 -3.31 14.46
CA ILE A 29 -18.12 -3.72 13.23
C ILE A 29 -16.63 -3.96 13.50
N GLU A 30 -16.08 -5.00 12.91
CA GLU A 30 -14.65 -5.30 12.95
C GLU A 30 -13.83 -4.26 12.18
N VAL A 31 -12.83 -3.67 12.85
CA VAL A 31 -11.89 -2.72 12.26
C VAL A 31 -10.58 -3.43 11.93
N PHE A 32 -10.13 -3.30 10.67
CA PHE A 32 -8.85 -3.84 10.21
C PHE A 32 -7.75 -2.77 10.29
N GLU A 33 -6.59 -3.18 10.80
CA GLU A 33 -5.37 -2.36 10.72
C GLU A 33 -4.75 -2.38 9.31
N LYS A 34 -4.93 -3.49 8.57
CA LYS A 34 -4.30 -3.68 7.26
C LYS A 34 -5.13 -4.61 6.38
N PHE A 35 -5.34 -4.24 5.12
CA PHE A 35 -5.93 -5.12 4.12
C PHE A 35 -5.15 -5.08 2.81
N VAL A 36 -5.26 -6.16 2.02
CA VAL A 36 -4.69 -6.23 0.68
C VAL A 36 -5.82 -6.12 -0.33
N TYR A 37 -5.80 -5.09 -1.16
CA TYR A 37 -6.77 -4.88 -2.23
C TYR A 37 -6.06 -4.77 -3.57
N LEU A 38 -6.46 -5.63 -4.51
CA LEU A 38 -5.85 -5.75 -5.84
C LEU A 38 -4.33 -5.92 -5.81
N GLY A 39 -3.79 -6.45 -4.70
CA GLY A 39 -2.36 -6.62 -4.48
C GLY A 39 -1.65 -5.43 -3.82
N ASN A 40 -2.32 -4.31 -3.59
CA ASN A 40 -1.76 -3.19 -2.85
C ASN A 40 -2.15 -3.33 -1.38
N CYS A 41 -1.22 -2.98 -0.49
CA CYS A 41 -1.46 -3.09 0.93
C CYS A 41 -1.88 -1.75 1.48
N ILE A 42 -3.09 -1.67 2.01
CA ILE A 42 -3.66 -0.47 2.60
C ILE A 42 -3.63 -0.65 4.12
N SER A 43 -3.08 0.35 4.81
CA SER A 43 -2.86 0.35 6.25
C SER A 43 -3.61 1.51 6.91
N ALA A 44 -4.05 1.29 8.15
CA ALA A 44 -4.76 2.27 8.97
C ALA A 44 -3.89 3.50 9.30
N GLY A 45 -2.57 3.31 9.39
CA GLY A 45 -1.63 4.41 9.64
C GLY A 45 -1.44 5.36 8.46
N GLY A 46 -2.19 5.20 7.35
CA GLY A 46 -2.14 6.09 6.17
C GLY A 46 -0.82 6.07 5.39
N GLY A 47 0.23 5.46 5.93
CA GLY A 47 1.57 5.51 5.38
C GLY A 47 1.80 4.61 4.17
N VAL A 48 2.46 5.17 3.17
CA VAL A 48 2.86 4.50 1.91
C VAL A 48 3.98 3.46 2.10
N SER A 49 4.61 3.44 3.28
CA SER A 49 5.76 2.57 3.59
C SER A 49 5.45 1.08 3.41
N ASP A 50 4.29 0.64 3.89
CA ASP A 50 3.85 -0.75 3.78
C ASP A 50 3.63 -1.17 2.32
N GLU A 51 3.09 -0.27 1.51
CA GLU A 51 2.87 -0.48 0.08
C GLU A 51 4.19 -0.50 -0.70
N ILE A 52 5.10 0.44 -0.43
CA ILE A 52 6.45 0.48 -1.02
C ILE A 52 7.20 -0.81 -0.69
N ASN A 53 7.12 -1.27 0.55
CA ASN A 53 7.79 -2.49 0.98
C ASN A 53 7.20 -3.72 0.27
N ALA A 54 5.87 -3.82 0.18
CA ALA A 54 5.19 -4.89 -0.54
C ALA A 54 5.55 -4.89 -2.04
N CYS A 55 5.56 -3.72 -2.69
CA CYS A 55 5.97 -3.57 -4.09
C CYS A 55 7.44 -3.95 -4.29
N THR A 56 8.32 -3.55 -3.37
CA THR A 56 9.75 -3.88 -3.39
C THR A 56 9.98 -5.39 -3.29
N VAL A 57 9.29 -6.08 -2.37
CA VAL A 57 9.40 -7.54 -2.24
C VAL A 57 8.92 -8.24 -3.51
N LYS A 58 7.78 -7.83 -4.08
CA LYS A 58 7.26 -8.39 -5.33
C LYS A 58 8.23 -8.17 -6.50
N ALA A 59 8.79 -6.97 -6.63
CA ALA A 59 9.79 -6.66 -7.63
C ALA A 59 11.04 -7.53 -7.46
N ARG A 60 11.55 -7.70 -6.23
CA ARG A 60 12.70 -8.57 -5.96
C ARG A 60 12.45 -10.00 -6.42
N VAL A 61 11.26 -10.55 -6.17
CA VAL A 61 10.90 -11.90 -6.60
C VAL A 61 10.80 -11.98 -8.13
N ALA A 62 10.10 -11.03 -8.77
CA ALA A 62 9.92 -11.02 -10.22
C ALA A 62 11.24 -10.84 -10.98
N TYR A 63 12.13 -9.98 -10.48
CA TYR A 63 13.42 -9.65 -11.09
C TYR A 63 14.60 -10.49 -10.57
N ALA A 64 14.36 -11.45 -9.65
CA ALA A 64 15.41 -12.33 -9.13
C ALA A 64 16.15 -13.04 -10.27
N ASN A 65 15.40 -13.54 -11.26
CA ASN A 65 15.98 -14.22 -12.42
C ASN A 65 16.73 -13.27 -13.35
N LEU A 66 16.23 -12.04 -13.55
CA LEU A 66 16.93 -11.02 -14.34
C LEU A 66 18.33 -10.73 -13.78
N TRP A 67 18.48 -10.72 -12.46
CA TRP A 67 19.79 -10.52 -11.83
C TRP A 67 20.72 -11.72 -11.99
N ARG A 68 20.18 -12.95 -12.04
CA ARG A 68 20.94 -14.19 -12.23
C ARG A 68 21.47 -14.39 -13.66
N PHE A 69 20.86 -13.77 -14.68
CA PHE A 69 21.33 -13.86 -16.06
C PHE A 69 22.69 -13.16 -16.23
N ARG A 70 23.75 -13.92 -16.49
CA ARG A 70 25.10 -13.37 -16.73
C ARG A 70 25.26 -12.77 -18.13
N ASP A 71 24.43 -13.19 -19.07
CA ASP A 71 24.51 -12.80 -20.49
C ASP A 71 23.96 -11.40 -20.77
N VAL A 72 23.27 -10.78 -19.81
CA VAL A 72 22.71 -9.43 -19.93
C VAL A 72 23.61 -8.43 -19.20
N SER A 73 24.03 -7.39 -19.91
CA SER A 73 24.87 -6.34 -19.33
C SER A 73 24.14 -5.59 -18.22
N LEU A 74 24.91 -5.11 -17.23
CA LEU A 74 24.36 -4.34 -16.11
C LEU A 74 23.59 -3.10 -16.57
N ALA A 75 24.03 -2.47 -17.67
CA ALA A 75 23.36 -1.32 -18.27
C ALA A 75 21.93 -1.65 -18.74
N VAL A 76 21.72 -2.82 -19.35
CA VAL A 76 20.40 -3.26 -19.80
C VAL A 76 19.51 -3.63 -18.60
N LYS A 77 20.06 -4.33 -17.61
CA LYS A 77 19.33 -4.63 -16.35
C LYS A 77 18.88 -3.35 -15.63
N GLY A 78 19.74 -2.33 -15.58
CA GLY A 78 19.43 -1.03 -15.02
C GLY A 78 18.31 -0.30 -15.77
N ARG A 79 18.30 -0.36 -17.10
CA ARG A 79 17.22 0.20 -17.93
C ARG A 79 15.88 -0.50 -17.68
N ILE A 80 15.88 -1.82 -17.60
CA ILE A 80 14.66 -2.60 -17.30
C ILE A 80 14.13 -2.21 -15.92
N TYR A 81 14.97 -2.25 -14.89
CA TYR A 81 14.59 -1.83 -13.54
C TYR A 81 14.02 -0.40 -13.51
N ASN A 82 14.66 0.55 -14.18
CA ASN A 82 14.19 1.93 -14.25
C ASN A 82 12.86 2.07 -14.99
N ALA A 83 12.63 1.29 -16.05
CA ALA A 83 11.39 1.35 -16.82
C ALA A 83 10.19 0.73 -16.08
N SER A 84 10.40 -0.34 -15.33
CA SER A 84 9.31 -1.10 -14.71
C SER A 84 9.19 -0.91 -13.20
N VAL A 85 10.29 -1.00 -12.43
CA VAL A 85 10.22 -0.85 -10.96
C VAL A 85 10.08 0.62 -10.57
N ARG A 86 10.90 1.51 -11.14
CA ARG A 86 10.82 2.95 -10.80
C ARG A 86 9.51 3.58 -11.26
N ALA A 87 9.00 3.20 -12.44
CA ALA A 87 7.72 3.71 -12.93
C ALA A 87 6.55 3.29 -12.01
N VAL A 88 6.51 2.01 -11.59
CA VAL A 88 5.47 1.53 -10.66
C VAL A 88 5.58 2.20 -9.29
N LEU A 89 6.80 2.37 -8.77
CA LEU A 89 7.01 3.08 -7.50
C LEU A 89 6.56 4.54 -7.57
N LEU A 90 6.88 5.27 -8.65
CA LEU A 90 6.43 6.65 -8.84
C LEU A 90 4.91 6.76 -8.93
N TYR A 91 4.28 5.88 -9.71
CA TYR A 91 2.82 5.84 -9.81
C TYR A 91 2.16 5.51 -8.46
N ALA A 92 2.69 4.53 -7.72
CA ALA A 92 2.18 4.21 -6.40
C ALA A 92 2.25 5.43 -5.46
N CYS A 93 3.35 6.19 -5.49
CA CYS A 93 3.47 7.44 -4.72
C CYS A 93 2.44 8.51 -5.13
N GLU A 94 2.07 8.60 -6.41
CA GLU A 94 1.03 9.53 -6.88
C GLU A 94 -0.38 9.11 -6.47
N THR A 95 -0.66 7.81 -6.47
CA THR A 95 -1.98 7.26 -6.12
C THR A 95 -2.17 6.95 -4.66
N SER A 96 -1.11 7.06 -3.85
CA SER A 96 -1.17 6.77 -2.43
C SER A 96 -1.97 7.83 -1.69
N PRO A 97 -2.80 7.45 -0.71
CA PRO A 97 -3.43 8.41 0.17
C PRO A 97 -2.33 9.16 0.94
N LEU A 98 -2.26 10.49 0.75
CA LEU A 98 -1.37 11.34 1.54
C LEU A 98 -1.95 11.44 2.95
N GLY A 99 -1.21 10.94 3.95
CA GLY A 99 -1.59 11.10 5.34
C GLY A 99 -1.60 12.58 5.73
N VAL A 100 -2.40 12.93 6.76
CA VAL A 100 -2.50 14.30 7.27
C VAL A 100 -1.14 14.90 7.61
N GLU A 101 -0.20 14.08 8.08
CA GLU A 101 1.16 14.52 8.42
C GLU A 101 2.03 14.81 7.18
N ASP A 102 1.90 14.01 6.11
CA ASP A 102 2.61 14.25 4.85
C ASP A 102 2.11 15.54 4.18
N VAL A 103 0.80 15.78 4.20
CA VAL A 103 0.20 17.04 3.73
C VAL A 103 0.75 18.23 4.51
N ARG A 104 0.80 18.14 5.85
CA ARG A 104 1.37 19.22 6.70
C ARG A 104 2.83 19.54 6.38
N ARG A 105 3.63 18.53 6.02
CA ARG A 105 5.05 18.71 5.65
C ARG A 105 5.22 19.32 4.27
N LEU A 106 4.31 19.04 3.34
CA LEU A 106 4.32 19.57 1.97
C LEU A 106 3.75 21.00 1.87
N CYS A 107 2.92 21.41 2.82
CA CYS A 107 2.34 22.76 2.90
C CYS A 107 3.27 23.82 3.55
N VAL A 108 4.55 23.49 3.80
CA VAL A 108 5.57 24.40 4.36
C VAL A 108 6.31 25.15 3.26
#